data_AF-A0A328C885-F1
#
_entry.id   AF-A0A328C885-F1
#
_cell.length_a   1.000
_cell.length_b   1.000
_cell.length_c   1.000
_cell.angle_alpha   90.00
_cell.angle_beta   90.00
_cell.angle_gamma   90.00
#
_symmetry.space_group_name_H-M   'P 1'
#
loop_
_entity.id
_entity.type
_entity.pdbx_description
1 polymer ?
#
loop_
_entity_poly.entity_id
_entity_poly.type
_entity_poly.pdbx_seq_one_letter_code
_entity_poly.pdbx_strand_id
1 'polypeptide(L)'
;MSFMRQVIVEFGVPGESARRFTKLRISGEVKKSRGRNANTAAVSIYNPSPDALAFAQREGTMMRVLAGYEVPRLIFAGDINRGGVELSHDEVDRVLRIEAQDGGRRLREARVDTSFSAEVSAEQVFGTLADALNVPLGTVRVESDARWPRGLTLSLPARDALDEVCQRLGVRWSIQDGLLQVLPSGEDTGEVAVVVSATNGNLIGSPRPLDKGLEVTALLDGRIRPGRRFIVESRDYQGTYIATEVKHTFDSGWDTSFYTVITGRET
;
A
#
# COMPACT_ATOMS: atom_id res chain seq x y z
N MET A 1 27.47 -11.25 -4.60
CA MET A 1 26.65 -10.99 -5.80
C MET A 1 25.87 -9.71 -5.55
N SER A 2 26.12 -8.65 -6.33
CA SER A 2 25.29 -7.46 -6.28
C SER A 2 23.96 -7.82 -6.94
N PHE A 3 22.96 -8.17 -6.15
CA PHE A 3 21.60 -8.29 -6.66
C PHE A 3 21.23 -6.92 -7.26
N MET A 4 20.69 -6.88 -8.49
CA MET A 4 20.33 -5.64 -9.20
C MET A 4 19.13 -4.95 -8.53
N ARG A 5 19.32 -4.47 -7.31
CA ARG A 5 18.33 -3.72 -6.52
C ARG A 5 18.01 -2.44 -7.28
N GLN A 6 16.73 -2.19 -7.47
CA GLN A 6 16.24 -0.94 -8.02
C GLN A 6 15.24 -0.34 -7.04
N VAL A 7 15.46 0.93 -6.72
CA VAL A 7 14.52 1.76 -5.96
C VAL A 7 14.24 3.00 -6.79
N ILE A 8 12.97 3.32 -6.93
CA ILE A 8 12.49 4.49 -7.65
C ILE A 8 11.47 5.18 -6.77
N VAL A 9 11.66 6.48 -6.56
CA VAL A 9 10.69 7.32 -5.86
C VAL A 9 10.14 8.33 -6.86
N GLU A 10 8.84 8.52 -6.87
CA GLU A 10 8.18 9.51 -7.72
C GLU A 10 7.37 10.47 -6.87
N PHE A 11 7.51 11.77 -7.13
CA PHE A 11 6.63 12.80 -6.57
C PHE A 11 5.74 13.33 -7.69
N GLY A 12 4.44 13.43 -7.47
CA GLY A 12 3.53 13.95 -8.49
C GLY A 12 2.25 14.49 -7.89
N VAL A 13 1.69 15.50 -8.56
CA VAL A 13 0.33 15.97 -8.33
C VAL A 13 -0.57 15.25 -9.34
N PRO A 14 -1.75 14.73 -8.95
CA PRO A 14 -2.68 14.13 -9.90
C PRO A 14 -2.93 15.02 -11.13
N GLY A 15 -2.78 14.47 -12.33
CA GLY A 15 -2.94 15.21 -13.60
C GLY A 15 -1.69 15.94 -14.10
N GLU A 16 -0.61 16.02 -13.31
CA GLU A 16 0.67 16.59 -13.72
C GLU A 16 1.73 15.51 -14.01
N SER A 17 2.82 15.90 -14.67
CA SER A 17 3.98 15.01 -14.82
C SER A 17 4.65 14.76 -13.48
N ALA A 18 4.89 13.49 -13.15
CA ALA A 18 5.60 13.12 -11.94
C ALA A 18 7.11 13.33 -12.10
N ARG A 19 7.76 13.81 -11.04
CA ARG A 19 9.21 13.83 -10.91
C ARG A 19 9.72 12.49 -10.40
N ARG A 20 10.68 11.90 -11.10
CA ARG A 20 11.25 10.59 -10.79
C ARG A 20 12.67 10.71 -10.25
N PHE A 21 12.92 10.08 -9.11
CA PHE A 21 14.23 9.94 -8.46
C PHE A 21 14.73 8.51 -8.68
N THR A 22 15.89 8.42 -9.32
CA THR A 22 16.59 7.16 -9.61
C THR A 22 18.08 7.44 -9.66
N LYS A 23 18.92 6.39 -9.56
CA LYS A 23 20.39 6.49 -9.52
C LYS A 23 20.95 7.35 -8.36
N LEU A 24 20.11 7.66 -7.37
CA LEU A 24 20.50 8.24 -6.08
C LEU A 24 20.49 7.14 -5.04
N ARG A 25 21.18 7.36 -3.91
CA ARG A 25 20.91 6.56 -2.72
C ARG A 25 19.50 6.88 -2.23
N ILE A 26 18.68 5.85 -2.12
CA ILE A 26 17.33 5.93 -1.57
C ILE A 26 17.18 4.82 -0.56
N SER A 27 16.76 5.16 0.64
CA SER A 27 16.45 4.21 1.70
C SER A 27 15.08 4.49 2.30
N GLY A 28 14.49 3.50 2.96
CA GLY A 28 13.21 3.71 3.61
C GLY A 28 12.51 2.45 4.05
N GLU A 29 11.31 2.68 4.53
CA GLU A 29 10.42 1.68 5.06
C GLU A 29 8.98 1.97 4.63
N VAL A 30 8.26 0.92 4.24
CA VAL A 30 6.83 0.95 3.94
C VAL A 30 6.13 -0.07 4.82
N LYS A 31 5.09 0.36 5.55
CA LYS A 31 4.24 -0.52 6.38
C LYS A 31 2.83 -0.54 5.83
N LYS A 32 2.32 -1.74 5.59
CA LYS A 32 0.98 -1.97 5.06
C LYS A 32 0.23 -2.96 5.93
N SER A 33 -1.07 -2.76 6.10
CA SER A 33 -1.92 -3.70 6.83
C SER A 33 -3.29 -3.85 6.18
N ARG A 34 -4.03 -4.88 6.59
CA ARG A 34 -5.48 -5.00 6.31
C ARG A 34 -6.33 -4.13 7.25
N GLY A 35 -5.70 -3.44 8.19
CA GLY A 35 -6.38 -2.64 9.21
C GLY A 35 -7.00 -1.36 8.63
N ARG A 36 -7.77 -0.69 9.48
CA ARG A 36 -8.41 0.59 9.15
C ARG A 36 -7.45 1.78 9.14
N ASN A 37 -6.21 1.58 9.61
CA ASN A 37 -5.18 2.61 9.64
C ASN A 37 -4.55 2.75 8.26
N ALA A 38 -4.25 3.98 7.86
CA ALA A 38 -3.56 4.25 6.61
C ALA A 38 -2.19 3.55 6.60
N ASN A 39 -1.83 2.96 5.46
CA ASN A 39 -0.47 2.47 5.24
C ASN A 39 0.50 3.66 5.30
N THR A 40 1.72 3.44 5.75
CA THR A 40 2.72 4.51 5.92
C THR A 40 3.99 4.22 5.13
N ALA A 41 4.66 5.29 4.71
CA ALA A 41 6.01 5.22 4.16
C ALA A 41 6.88 6.31 4.78
N ALA A 42 8.12 5.95 5.11
CA ALA A 42 9.18 6.87 5.49
C ALA A 42 10.36 6.63 4.56
N VAL A 43 10.73 7.63 3.77
CA VAL A 43 11.73 7.52 2.70
C VAL A 43 12.76 8.62 2.85
N SER A 44 14.03 8.27 2.72
CA SER A 44 15.16 9.20 2.64
C SER A 44 15.76 9.15 1.25
N ILE A 45 15.89 10.33 0.62
CA ILE A 45 16.58 10.51 -0.66
C ILE A 45 17.85 11.32 -0.39
N TYR A 46 19.00 10.78 -0.76
CA TYR A 46 20.30 11.40 -0.53
C TYR A 46 20.73 12.18 -1.77
N ASN A 47 21.26 13.38 -1.51
CA ASN A 47 21.69 14.36 -2.50
C ASN A 47 20.66 14.64 -3.60
N PRO A 48 19.37 14.88 -3.26
CA PRO A 48 18.39 15.23 -4.26
C PRO A 48 18.68 16.62 -4.83
N SER A 49 18.10 16.89 -6.00
CA SER A 49 18.18 18.21 -6.61
C SER A 49 17.64 19.31 -5.67
N PRO A 50 18.13 20.55 -5.76
CA PRO A 50 17.75 21.63 -4.83
C PRO A 50 16.24 21.89 -4.73
N ASP A 51 15.52 21.68 -5.83
CA ASP A 51 14.08 21.90 -5.98
C ASP A 51 13.21 20.71 -5.54
N ALA A 52 13.81 19.56 -5.18
CA ALA A 52 13.07 18.38 -4.71
C ALA A 52 12.29 18.66 -3.41
N LEU A 53 12.88 19.43 -2.50
CA LEU A 53 12.24 19.84 -1.24
C LEU A 53 10.98 20.66 -1.53
N ALA A 54 11.12 21.71 -2.34
CA ALA A 54 10.01 22.57 -2.70
C ALA A 54 8.88 21.78 -3.40
N PHE A 55 9.24 20.85 -4.28
CA PHE A 55 8.26 19.98 -4.95
C PHE A 55 7.52 19.09 -3.95
N ALA A 56 8.24 18.43 -3.04
CA ALA A 56 7.63 17.55 -2.02
C ALA A 56 6.71 18.31 -1.05
N GLN A 57 6.96 19.60 -0.81
CA GLN A 57 6.15 20.46 0.05
C GLN A 57 4.92 21.07 -0.66
N ARG A 58 4.80 20.96 -1.99
CA ARG A 58 3.62 21.45 -2.73
C ARG A 58 2.37 20.70 -2.25
N GLU A 59 1.29 21.44 -2.03
CA GLU A 59 0.01 20.84 -1.66
C GLU A 59 -0.48 19.87 -2.76
N GLY A 60 -1.03 18.73 -2.34
CA GLY A 60 -1.54 17.70 -3.24
C GLY A 60 -0.47 16.79 -3.85
N THR A 61 0.80 16.97 -3.47
CA THR A 61 1.89 16.08 -3.90
C THR A 61 1.75 14.71 -3.26
N MET A 62 1.74 13.69 -4.10
CA MET A 62 1.77 12.28 -3.72
C MET A 62 3.15 11.70 -3.95
N MET A 63 3.52 10.74 -3.10
CA MET A 63 4.73 9.93 -3.25
C MET A 63 4.36 8.53 -3.72
N ARG A 64 5.09 8.02 -4.70
CA ARG A 64 5.09 6.60 -5.09
C ARG A 64 6.47 6.01 -4.84
N VAL A 65 6.51 4.80 -4.31
CA VAL A 65 7.75 4.06 -4.10
C VAL A 65 7.66 2.76 -4.88
N LEU A 66 8.62 2.54 -5.77
CA LEU A 66 8.80 1.30 -6.49
C LEU A 66 10.12 0.66 -6.05
N ALA A 67 10.08 -0.61 -5.68
CA ALA A 67 11.27 -1.35 -5.29
C ALA A 67 11.20 -2.79 -5.79
N GLY A 68 12.37 -3.37 -6.07
CA GLY A 68 12.49 -4.77 -6.48
C GLY A 68 13.86 -5.09 -7.03
N TYR A 69 14.01 -6.33 -7.46
CA TYR A 69 15.19 -6.82 -8.17
C TYR A 69 14.91 -6.78 -9.66
N GLU A 70 15.79 -6.13 -10.44
CA GLU A 70 15.72 -5.95 -11.90
C GLU A 70 14.52 -5.13 -12.41
N VAL A 71 13.31 -5.51 -11.99
CA VAL A 71 12.04 -4.87 -12.32
C VAL A 71 11.38 -4.40 -11.02
N PRO A 72 11.49 -3.10 -10.67
CA PRO A 72 10.87 -2.57 -9.47
C PRO A 72 9.36 -2.55 -9.62
N ARG A 73 8.64 -2.91 -8.55
CA ARG A 73 7.17 -2.88 -8.48
C ARG A 73 6.73 -1.82 -7.50
N LEU A 74 5.54 -1.24 -7.74
CA LEU A 74 4.93 -0.31 -6.79
C LEU A 74 4.70 -1.02 -5.45
N ILE A 75 5.31 -0.51 -4.40
CA ILE A 75 5.13 -0.99 -3.02
C ILE A 75 4.35 0.00 -2.15
N PHE A 76 4.29 1.27 -2.55
CA PHE A 76 3.53 2.30 -1.87
C PHE A 76 3.11 3.41 -2.83
N ALA A 77 1.90 3.94 -2.64
CA ALA A 77 1.48 5.24 -3.14
C ALA A 77 0.63 5.94 -2.08
N GLY A 78 0.85 7.24 -1.86
CA GLY A 78 0.10 7.98 -0.85
C GLY A 78 0.43 9.46 -0.81
N ASP A 79 -0.31 10.20 0.01
CA ASP A 79 -0.13 11.63 0.23
C ASP A 79 1.08 11.89 1.12
N ILE A 80 1.90 12.89 0.77
CA ILE A 80 2.95 13.36 1.66
C ILE A 80 2.30 14.07 2.86
N ASN A 81 2.73 13.73 4.07
CA ASN A 81 2.19 14.29 5.31
C ASN A 81 2.52 15.78 5.42
N ARG A 82 1.58 16.58 5.93
CA ARG A 82 1.86 17.98 6.27
C ARG A 82 2.93 18.04 7.35
N GLY A 83 4.06 18.70 7.05
CA GLY A 83 5.22 18.74 7.94
C GLY A 83 6.05 17.45 7.97
N GLY A 84 5.72 16.45 7.15
CA GLY A 84 6.48 15.21 7.03
C GLY A 84 7.62 15.30 6.01
N VAL A 85 8.07 16.50 5.65
CA VAL A 85 9.18 16.72 4.72
C VAL A 85 10.26 17.51 5.43
N GLU A 86 11.42 16.90 5.57
CA GLU A 86 12.57 17.49 6.26
C GLU A 86 13.83 17.35 5.40
N LEU A 87 14.59 18.43 5.28
CA LEU A 87 15.91 18.41 4.66
C LEU A 87 16.96 18.58 5.76
N SER A 88 17.85 17.61 5.90
CA SER A 88 18.98 17.65 6.81
C SER A 88 20.30 17.56 6.05
N HIS A 89 21.39 17.90 6.73
CA HIS A 89 22.75 17.69 6.24
C HIS A 89 23.43 16.68 7.16
N ASP A 90 23.84 15.56 6.60
CA ASP A 90 24.54 14.48 7.31
C ASP A 90 25.97 14.43 6.77
N GLU A 91 26.91 15.01 7.52
CA GLU A 91 28.29 15.29 7.11
C GLU A 91 28.39 16.03 5.77
N VAL A 92 28.49 15.28 4.67
CA VAL A 92 28.62 15.77 3.29
C VAL A 92 27.33 15.63 2.48
N ASP A 93 26.39 14.81 2.95
CA ASP A 93 25.18 14.46 2.22
C ASP A 93 24.00 15.37 2.60
N ARG A 94 23.21 15.77 1.59
CA ARG A 94 21.91 16.40 1.77
C ARG A 94 20.84 15.32 1.81
N VAL A 95 20.16 15.13 2.93
CA VAL A 95 19.17 14.05 3.09
C VAL A 95 17.77 14.63 3.18
N LEU A 96 16.94 14.33 2.18
CA LEU A 96 15.51 14.67 2.18
C LEU A 96 14.73 13.48 2.73
N ARG A 97 14.15 13.65 3.92
CA ARG A 97 13.25 12.68 4.56
C ARG A 97 11.80 13.05 4.25
N ILE A 98 11.03 12.07 3.81
CA ILE A 98 9.61 12.20 3.47
C ILE A 98 8.80 11.15 4.23
N GLU A 99 7.74 11.58 4.88
CA GLU A 99 6.73 10.72 5.49
C GLU A 99 5.40 10.87 4.75
N ALA A 100 4.78 9.75 4.41
CA ALA A 100 3.54 9.71 3.64
C ALA A 100 2.55 8.69 4.18
N GLN A 101 1.27 8.91 3.88
CA GLN A 101 0.15 8.05 4.25
C GLN A 101 -0.71 7.70 3.04
N ASP A 102 -1.08 6.43 2.92
CA ASP A 102 -1.98 5.92 1.87
C ASP A 102 -3.43 6.32 2.18
N GLY A 103 -3.95 7.32 1.46
CA GLY A 103 -5.32 7.81 1.59
C GLY A 103 -5.65 8.53 2.91
N GLY A 104 -4.65 8.83 3.75
CA GLY A 104 -4.86 9.34 5.11
C GLY A 104 -5.61 10.68 5.17
N ARG A 105 -5.23 11.66 4.34
CA ARG A 105 -5.92 12.97 4.27
C ARG A 105 -7.33 12.81 3.71
N ARG A 106 -7.44 12.13 2.57
CA ARG A 106 -8.71 11.90 1.86
C ARG A 106 -9.75 11.22 2.75
N LEU A 107 -9.36 10.18 3.49
CA LEU A 107 -10.26 9.47 4.41
C LEU A 107 -10.74 10.33 5.59
N ARG A 108 -9.98 11.34 6.02
CA ARG A 108 -10.37 12.23 7.13
C ARG A 108 -11.28 13.37 6.69
N GLU A 109 -11.08 13.87 5.47
CA GLU A 109 -11.70 15.12 5.01
C GLU A 109 -12.89 14.88 4.05
N ALA A 110 -12.92 13.76 3.32
CA ALA A 110 -13.94 13.51 2.30
C ALA A 110 -15.33 13.29 2.88
N ARG A 111 -16.33 13.88 2.22
CA ARG A 111 -17.75 13.69 2.49
C ARG A 111 -18.47 13.28 1.22
N VAL A 112 -19.51 12.48 1.38
CA VAL A 112 -20.44 12.15 0.30
C VAL A 112 -21.78 12.78 0.63
N ASP A 113 -22.40 13.42 -0.37
CA ASP A 113 -23.76 13.91 -0.33
C ASP A 113 -24.41 13.58 -1.67
N THR A 114 -25.06 12.41 -1.76
CA THR A 114 -25.61 11.88 -3.00
C THR A 114 -26.82 10.99 -2.72
N SER A 115 -27.79 11.04 -3.62
CA SER A 115 -28.96 10.17 -3.59
C SER A 115 -29.17 9.52 -4.95
N PHE A 116 -29.34 8.20 -4.93
CA PHE A 116 -29.79 7.39 -6.05
C PHE A 116 -31.30 7.19 -5.89
N SER A 117 -32.09 7.75 -6.80
CA SER A 117 -33.56 7.70 -6.74
C SER A 117 -34.17 6.41 -7.33
N ALA A 118 -33.37 5.63 -8.06
CA ALA A 118 -33.73 4.36 -8.65
C ALA A 118 -32.76 3.26 -8.20
N GLU A 119 -32.96 2.04 -8.69
CA GLU A 119 -32.05 0.93 -8.41
C GLU A 119 -30.58 1.31 -8.74
N VAL A 120 -29.67 0.98 -7.82
CA VAL A 120 -28.23 1.22 -7.97
C VAL A 120 -27.45 -0.03 -7.57
N SER A 121 -26.42 -0.38 -8.35
CA SER A 121 -25.54 -1.52 -8.06
C SER A 121 -24.46 -1.19 -7.02
N ALA A 122 -23.93 -2.21 -6.34
CA ALA A 122 -22.75 -2.08 -5.47
C ALA A 122 -21.57 -1.41 -6.17
N GLU A 123 -21.28 -1.78 -7.41
CA GLU A 123 -20.17 -1.22 -8.19
C GLU A 123 -20.36 0.29 -8.44
N GLN A 124 -21.58 0.74 -8.76
CA GLN A 124 -21.88 2.16 -8.92
C GLN A 124 -21.70 2.93 -7.61
N VAL A 125 -22.19 2.38 -6.49
CA VAL A 125 -22.04 3.02 -5.17
C VAL A 125 -20.57 3.14 -4.78
N PHE A 126 -19.77 2.09 -4.97
CA PHE A 126 -18.33 2.15 -4.69
C PHE A 126 -17.59 3.09 -5.63
N GLY A 127 -17.99 3.20 -6.90
CA GLY A 127 -17.47 4.21 -7.83
C GLY A 127 -17.71 5.62 -7.32
N THR A 128 -18.94 5.95 -6.91
CA THR A 128 -19.27 7.25 -6.33
C THR A 128 -18.48 7.55 -5.04
N LEU A 129 -18.28 6.55 -4.18
CA LEU A 129 -17.47 6.71 -2.97
C LEU A 129 -15.98 6.89 -3.29
N ALA A 130 -15.46 6.22 -4.31
CA ALA A 130 -14.09 6.39 -4.78
C ALA A 130 -13.86 7.80 -5.34
N ASP A 131 -14.81 8.30 -6.13
CA ASP A 131 -14.81 9.66 -6.67
C ASP A 131 -14.85 10.71 -5.55
N ALA A 132 -15.72 10.53 -4.55
CA ALA A 132 -15.81 11.42 -3.39
C ALA A 132 -14.50 11.45 -2.58
N LEU A 133 -13.77 10.33 -2.55
CA LEU A 133 -12.46 10.22 -1.92
C LEU A 133 -11.32 10.73 -2.83
N ASN A 134 -11.57 10.99 -4.11
CA ASN A 134 -10.55 11.28 -5.11
C ASN A 134 -9.43 10.21 -5.12
N VAL A 135 -9.85 8.94 -5.11
CA VAL A 135 -8.99 7.76 -5.31
C VAL A 135 -9.59 6.90 -6.41
N PRO A 136 -8.81 6.33 -7.33
CA PRO A 136 -9.37 5.41 -8.32
C PRO A 136 -9.92 4.15 -7.64
N LEU A 137 -11.00 3.62 -8.20
CA LEU A 137 -11.56 2.34 -7.78
C LEU A 137 -10.66 1.20 -8.25
N GLY A 138 -10.25 0.34 -7.31
CA GLY A 138 -9.50 -0.88 -7.56
C GLY A 138 -10.41 -2.09 -7.69
N THR A 139 -9.94 -3.24 -7.20
CA THR A 139 -10.72 -4.49 -7.21
C THR A 139 -11.93 -4.38 -6.29
N VAL A 140 -13.12 -4.66 -6.83
CA VAL A 140 -14.38 -4.81 -6.08
C VAL A 140 -14.86 -6.25 -6.23
N ARG A 141 -14.91 -6.98 -5.13
CA ARG A 141 -15.46 -8.35 -5.07
C ARG A 141 -16.65 -8.36 -4.13
N VAL A 142 -17.83 -8.33 -4.73
CA VAL A 142 -19.15 -8.42 -4.11
C VAL A 142 -19.98 -9.46 -4.85
N GLU A 143 -21.10 -9.88 -4.28
CA GLU A 143 -22.06 -10.74 -4.98
C GLU A 143 -22.56 -10.05 -6.25
N SER A 144 -22.72 -10.80 -7.35
CA SER A 144 -23.00 -10.25 -8.69
C SER A 144 -24.33 -9.50 -8.78
N ASP A 145 -25.28 -9.80 -7.90
CA ASP A 145 -26.59 -9.18 -7.82
C ASP A 145 -26.70 -8.12 -6.72
N ALA A 146 -25.61 -7.83 -5.99
CA ALA A 146 -25.58 -6.84 -4.93
C ALA A 146 -26.02 -5.45 -5.42
N ARG A 147 -27.20 -5.01 -4.94
CA ARG A 147 -27.84 -3.75 -5.34
C ARG A 147 -28.78 -3.22 -4.27
N TRP A 148 -29.20 -1.97 -4.43
CA TRP A 148 -30.28 -1.34 -3.68
C TRP A 148 -31.47 -1.10 -4.61
N PRO A 149 -32.49 -1.98 -4.62
CA PRO A 149 -33.63 -1.87 -5.54
C PRO A 149 -34.46 -0.58 -5.38
N ARG A 150 -34.44 0.01 -4.18
CA ARG A 150 -35.16 1.26 -3.86
C ARG A 150 -34.26 2.49 -3.86
N GLY A 151 -33.06 2.37 -4.43
CA GLY A 151 -32.05 3.41 -4.35
C GLY A 151 -31.39 3.52 -2.97
N LEU A 152 -30.54 4.53 -2.83
CA LEU A 152 -29.67 4.73 -1.66
C LEU A 152 -29.38 6.22 -1.51
N THR A 153 -29.40 6.73 -0.28
CA THR A 153 -28.96 8.10 0.03
C THR A 153 -27.81 8.05 1.01
N LEU A 154 -26.75 8.79 0.71
CA LEU A 154 -25.53 8.91 1.52
C LEU A 154 -25.27 10.39 1.78
N SER A 155 -25.31 10.82 3.05
CA SER A 155 -24.98 12.18 3.47
C SER A 155 -24.15 12.16 4.76
N LEU A 156 -22.90 11.70 4.65
CA LEU A 156 -22.01 11.43 5.78
C LEU A 156 -20.54 11.47 5.34
N PRO A 157 -19.56 11.40 6.26
CA PRO A 157 -18.16 11.21 5.87
C PRO A 157 -17.99 10.00 4.95
N ALA A 158 -17.17 10.10 3.91
CA ALA A 158 -17.04 9.05 2.90
C ALA A 158 -16.55 7.72 3.51
N ARG A 159 -15.72 7.79 4.55
CA ARG A 159 -15.28 6.64 5.35
C ARG A 159 -16.45 5.92 6.02
N ASP A 160 -17.36 6.67 6.60
CA ASP A 160 -18.50 6.12 7.33
C ASP A 160 -19.51 5.52 6.34
N ALA A 161 -19.71 6.16 5.18
CA ALA A 161 -20.52 5.60 4.09
C ALA A 161 -19.93 4.27 3.57
N LEU A 162 -18.61 4.18 3.42
CA LEU A 162 -17.94 2.92 3.07
C LEU A 162 -18.15 1.85 4.15
N ASP A 163 -18.05 2.20 5.43
CA ASP A 163 -18.31 1.28 6.54
C ASP A 163 -19.75 0.75 6.49
N GLU A 164 -20.75 1.62 6.32
CA GLU A 164 -22.18 1.23 6.24
C GLU A 164 -22.47 0.32 5.04
N VAL A 165 -21.97 0.70 3.86
CA VAL A 165 -22.16 -0.08 2.63
C VAL A 165 -21.49 -1.44 2.74
N CYS A 166 -20.24 -1.49 3.22
CA CYS A 166 -19.50 -2.74 3.37
C CYS A 166 -20.15 -3.66 4.41
N GLN A 167 -20.63 -3.10 5.53
CA GLN A 167 -21.33 -3.87 6.57
C GLN A 167 -22.59 -4.54 6.02
N ARG A 168 -23.37 -3.83 5.21
CA ARG A 168 -24.57 -4.40 4.57
C ARG A 168 -24.25 -5.56 3.63
N LEU A 169 -23.13 -5.47 2.91
CA LEU A 169 -22.72 -6.43 1.89
C LEU A 169 -21.80 -7.54 2.42
N GLY A 170 -21.43 -7.54 3.72
CA GLY A 170 -20.52 -8.53 4.30
C GLY A 170 -19.07 -8.43 3.80
N VAL A 171 -18.69 -7.32 3.18
CA VAL A 171 -17.36 -7.08 2.62
C VAL A 171 -16.57 -6.10 3.50
N ARG A 172 -15.30 -5.86 3.16
CA ARG A 172 -14.46 -4.83 3.78
C ARG A 172 -13.77 -4.01 2.72
N TRP A 173 -13.58 -2.73 3.03
CA TRP A 173 -12.79 -1.83 2.20
C TRP A 173 -11.40 -1.58 2.80
N SER A 174 -10.45 -1.24 1.94
CA SER A 174 -9.16 -0.66 2.33
C SER A 174 -8.61 0.18 1.19
N ILE A 175 -7.73 1.13 1.47
CA ILE A 175 -6.94 1.79 0.44
C ILE A 175 -5.59 1.09 0.36
N GLN A 176 -5.22 0.63 -0.83
CA GLN A 176 -3.96 -0.05 -1.08
C GLN A 176 -3.32 0.55 -2.33
N ASP A 177 -2.14 1.16 -2.13
CA ASP A 177 -1.37 1.79 -3.21
C ASP A 177 -2.18 2.87 -3.94
N GLY A 178 -2.93 3.67 -3.18
CA GLY A 178 -3.76 4.76 -3.70
C GLY A 178 -5.05 4.31 -4.38
N LEU A 179 -5.42 3.03 -4.30
CA LEU A 179 -6.65 2.48 -4.88
C LEU A 179 -7.63 2.05 -3.79
N LEU A 180 -8.91 2.38 -3.95
CA LEU A 180 -9.97 1.82 -3.09
C LEU A 180 -10.24 0.36 -3.48
N GLN A 181 -10.02 -0.57 -2.55
CA GLN A 181 -10.29 -1.99 -2.74
C GLN A 181 -11.42 -2.46 -1.84
N VAL A 182 -12.28 -3.34 -2.37
CA VAL A 182 -13.40 -3.96 -1.64
C VAL A 182 -13.33 -5.47 -1.81
N LEU A 183 -13.21 -6.21 -0.70
CA LEU A 183 -13.01 -7.66 -0.69
C LEU A 183 -13.91 -8.33 0.37
N PRO A 184 -14.32 -9.59 0.20
CA PRO A 184 -15.08 -10.32 1.21
C PRO A 184 -14.36 -10.38 2.57
N SER A 185 -15.14 -10.37 3.65
CA SER A 185 -14.63 -10.39 5.01
C SER A 185 -13.91 -11.70 5.31
N GLY A 186 -12.58 -11.69 5.27
CA GLY A 186 -11.75 -12.84 5.64
C GLY A 186 -11.09 -13.53 4.45
N GLU A 187 -11.59 -13.32 3.25
CA GLU A 187 -10.99 -13.86 2.03
C GLU A 187 -9.69 -13.14 1.65
N ASP A 188 -8.94 -13.78 0.75
CA ASP A 188 -7.76 -13.23 0.10
C ASP A 188 -8.11 -12.47 -1.19
N THR A 189 -7.12 -11.79 -1.77
CA THR A 189 -7.30 -10.99 -2.98
C THR A 189 -7.72 -11.82 -4.21
N GLY A 190 -7.56 -13.15 -4.19
CA GLY A 190 -7.74 -14.05 -5.33
C GLY A 190 -6.52 -14.12 -6.26
N GLU A 191 -5.47 -13.36 -5.95
CA GLU A 191 -4.24 -13.39 -6.72
C GLU A 191 -3.46 -14.69 -6.51
N VAL A 192 -2.63 -15.03 -7.50
CA VAL A 192 -1.66 -16.14 -7.38
C VAL A 192 -0.75 -15.88 -6.17
N ALA A 193 -0.62 -16.90 -5.32
CA ALA A 193 0.17 -16.83 -4.11
C ALA A 193 1.66 -16.64 -4.44
N VAL A 194 2.34 -15.83 -3.61
CA VAL A 194 3.81 -15.67 -3.71
C VAL A 194 4.48 -16.79 -2.92
N VAL A 195 5.41 -17.51 -3.54
CA VAL A 195 6.18 -18.56 -2.85
C VAL A 195 7.39 -17.95 -2.15
N VAL A 196 7.50 -18.18 -0.84
CA VAL A 196 8.65 -17.82 0.01
C VAL A 196 9.31 -19.12 0.47
N SER A 197 10.50 -19.40 -0.08
CA SER A 197 11.11 -20.72 -0.01
C SER A 197 12.59 -20.65 0.35
N ALA A 198 13.01 -21.51 1.26
CA ALA A 198 14.41 -21.72 1.59
C ALA A 198 15.19 -22.23 0.38
N THR A 199 14.61 -23.17 -0.37
CA THR A 199 15.22 -23.80 -1.55
C THR A 199 15.35 -22.81 -2.71
N ASN A 200 14.35 -21.93 -2.91
CA ASN A 200 14.43 -20.87 -3.92
C ASN A 200 15.35 -19.71 -3.51
N GLY A 201 15.89 -19.74 -2.28
CA GLY A 201 16.82 -18.73 -1.77
C GLY A 201 16.19 -17.36 -1.51
N ASN A 202 14.86 -17.24 -1.52
CA ASN A 202 14.17 -15.98 -1.27
C ASN A 202 13.62 -15.84 0.17
N LEU A 203 13.67 -16.89 0.98
CA LEU A 203 13.47 -16.83 2.42
C LEU A 203 14.76 -16.35 3.13
N ILE A 204 14.64 -15.38 4.03
CA ILE A 204 15.74 -14.86 4.86
C ILE A 204 15.55 -15.34 6.29
N GLY A 205 16.55 -16.06 6.81
CA GLY A 205 16.49 -16.63 8.16
C GLY A 205 15.47 -17.76 8.25
N SER A 206 14.78 -17.87 9.39
CA SER A 206 13.76 -18.90 9.64
C SER A 206 12.41 -18.23 9.96
N PRO A 207 11.28 -18.83 9.54
CA PRO A 207 9.97 -18.35 9.95
C PRO A 207 9.83 -18.33 11.48
N ARG A 208 9.14 -17.31 12.01
CA ARG A 208 8.91 -17.12 13.44
C ARG A 208 7.42 -17.33 13.75
N PRO A 209 7.05 -18.33 14.57
CA PRO A 209 5.66 -18.52 14.98
C PRO A 209 5.20 -17.34 15.84
N LEU A 210 3.94 -16.95 15.67
CA LEU A 210 3.24 -15.97 16.48
C LEU A 210 2.03 -16.63 17.15
N ASP A 211 1.47 -16.01 18.19
CA ASP A 211 0.24 -16.49 18.85
C ASP A 211 -0.90 -16.77 17.86
N LYS A 212 -0.96 -15.96 16.80
CA LYS A 212 -1.92 -16.08 15.70
C LYS A 212 -1.22 -15.92 14.35
N GLY A 213 -0.51 -16.96 13.94
CA GLY A 213 0.05 -17.08 12.60
C GLY A 213 1.57 -17.17 12.56
N LEU A 214 2.16 -16.58 11.51
CA LEU A 214 3.57 -16.74 11.19
C LEU A 214 4.15 -15.42 10.69
N GLU A 215 5.33 -15.07 11.18
CA GLU A 215 6.14 -13.99 10.66
C GLU A 215 7.27 -14.56 9.79
N VAL A 216 7.44 -14.04 8.59
CA VAL A 216 8.43 -14.51 7.62
C VAL A 216 9.19 -13.33 7.06
N THR A 217 10.52 -13.43 6.98
CA THR A 217 11.35 -12.46 6.28
C THR A 217 11.77 -13.04 4.94
N ALA A 218 11.63 -12.27 3.86
CA ALA A 218 11.96 -12.67 2.50
C ALA A 218 12.75 -11.57 1.78
N LEU A 219 13.40 -11.91 0.68
CA LEU A 219 13.89 -10.91 -0.26
C LEU A 219 12.74 -9.98 -0.68
N LEU A 220 13.03 -8.68 -0.85
CA LEU A 220 11.98 -7.71 -1.17
C LEU A 220 11.22 -8.10 -2.44
N ASP A 221 9.92 -8.32 -2.29
CA ASP A 221 9.01 -8.64 -3.38
C ASP A 221 7.74 -7.79 -3.28
N GLY A 222 7.62 -6.81 -4.18
CA GLY A 222 6.48 -5.90 -4.24
C GLY A 222 5.16 -6.54 -4.69
N ARG A 223 5.14 -7.84 -5.01
CA ARG A 223 3.89 -8.60 -5.21
C ARG A 223 3.19 -8.89 -3.90
N ILE A 224 3.91 -8.96 -2.78
CA ILE A 224 3.37 -9.27 -1.47
C ILE A 224 2.68 -8.03 -0.92
N ARG A 225 1.40 -8.16 -0.59
CA ARG A 225 0.58 -7.08 -0.04
C ARG A 225 -0.47 -7.65 0.93
N PRO A 226 -0.98 -6.84 1.86
CA PRO A 226 -2.04 -7.29 2.77
C PRO A 226 -3.22 -7.87 1.99
N GLY A 227 -3.76 -8.99 2.48
CA GLY A 227 -4.83 -9.74 1.84
C GLY A 227 -4.36 -10.76 0.79
N ARG A 228 -3.14 -10.67 0.26
CA ARG A 228 -2.64 -11.66 -0.71
C ARG A 228 -2.17 -12.93 0.00
N ARG A 229 -2.38 -14.09 -0.65
CA ARG A 229 -1.81 -15.36 -0.18
C ARG A 229 -0.29 -15.44 -0.44
N PHE A 230 0.41 -16.13 0.45
CA PHE A 230 1.78 -16.55 0.26
C PHE A 230 1.96 -17.98 0.77
N ILE A 231 2.87 -18.71 0.12
CA ILE A 231 3.23 -20.08 0.47
C ILE A 231 4.58 -20.02 1.16
N VAL A 232 4.70 -20.69 2.30
CA VAL A 232 5.97 -20.84 3.01
C VAL A 232 6.49 -22.26 2.79
N GLU A 233 7.72 -22.36 2.31
CA GLU A 233 8.44 -23.61 2.11
C GLU A 233 9.77 -23.54 2.84
N SER A 234 9.79 -24.07 4.06
CA SER A 234 11.00 -24.18 4.85
C SER A 234 11.10 -25.57 5.46
N ARG A 235 12.22 -25.85 6.11
CA ARG A 235 12.41 -27.12 6.82
C ARG A 235 11.35 -27.33 7.91
N ASP A 236 11.00 -26.26 8.64
CA ASP A 236 10.17 -26.36 9.86
C ASP A 236 8.71 -25.93 9.61
N TYR A 237 8.44 -25.22 8.52
CA TYR A 237 7.10 -24.74 8.15
C TYR A 237 6.81 -24.97 6.67
N GLN A 238 5.66 -25.59 6.41
CA GLN A 238 5.06 -25.74 5.08
C GLN A 238 3.58 -25.39 5.16
N GLY A 239 3.13 -24.38 4.42
CA GLY A 239 1.75 -23.96 4.49
C GLY A 239 1.40 -22.76 3.62
N THR A 240 0.11 -22.50 3.49
CA THR A 240 -0.42 -21.31 2.83
C THR A 240 -0.98 -20.35 3.87
N TYR A 241 -0.64 -19.07 3.72
CA TYR A 241 -1.01 -18.02 4.66
C TYR A 241 -1.57 -16.82 3.90
N ILE A 242 -2.40 -16.03 4.57
CA ILE A 242 -2.88 -14.73 4.07
C ILE A 242 -2.07 -13.64 4.78
N ALA A 243 -1.38 -12.79 4.02
CA ALA A 243 -0.65 -11.65 4.58
C ALA A 243 -1.62 -10.68 5.26
N THR A 244 -1.41 -10.41 6.55
CA THR A 244 -2.18 -9.44 7.33
C THR A 244 -1.45 -8.11 7.44
N GLU A 245 -0.13 -8.18 7.56
CA GLU A 245 0.78 -7.03 7.59
C GLU A 245 1.99 -7.30 6.72
N VAL A 246 2.46 -6.26 6.05
CA VAL A 246 3.64 -6.32 5.18
C VAL A 246 4.50 -5.11 5.45
N LYS A 247 5.77 -5.34 5.72
CA LYS A 247 6.77 -4.30 5.93
C LYS A 247 7.89 -4.48 4.91
N HIS A 248 8.06 -3.50 4.03
CA HIS A 248 9.21 -3.45 3.12
C HIS A 248 10.27 -2.53 3.73
N THR A 249 11.51 -3.00 3.79
CA THR A 249 12.67 -2.19 4.16
C THR A 249 13.67 -2.24 3.02
N PHE A 250 14.14 -1.09 2.56
CA PHE A 250 15.01 -1.01 1.38
C PHE A 250 16.07 0.08 1.55
N ASP A 251 17.24 -0.20 0.97
CA ASP A 251 18.30 0.72 0.63
C ASP A 251 18.79 0.33 -0.78
N SER A 252 18.96 1.33 -1.64
CA SER A 252 19.27 1.15 -3.06
C SER A 252 20.68 0.62 -3.36
N GLY A 253 21.49 0.25 -2.35
CA GLY A 253 22.74 -0.49 -2.54
C GLY A 253 23.88 -0.13 -1.59
N TRP A 254 23.65 0.75 -0.63
CA TRP A 254 24.63 1.27 0.33
C TRP A 254 24.53 0.59 1.70
N ASP A 255 23.42 -0.11 1.96
CA ASP A 255 23.24 -0.98 3.12
C ASP A 255 22.69 -2.35 2.69
N THR A 256 22.78 -3.33 3.59
CA THR A 256 22.25 -4.69 3.45
C THR A 256 20.72 -4.74 3.39
N SER A 257 20.04 -3.76 3.97
CA SER A 257 18.58 -3.63 4.07
C SER A 257 17.88 -3.67 2.71
N PHE A 258 17.31 -4.82 2.32
CA PHE A 258 16.46 -4.96 1.13
C PHE A 258 15.57 -6.20 1.21
N TYR A 259 14.55 -6.15 2.07
CA TYR A 259 13.73 -7.31 2.42
C TYR A 259 12.28 -6.94 2.70
N THR A 260 11.40 -7.94 2.67
CA THR A 260 10.02 -7.86 3.10
C THR A 260 9.82 -8.72 4.34
N VAL A 261 9.27 -8.14 5.40
CA VAL A 261 8.71 -8.90 6.54
C VAL A 261 7.21 -9.03 6.33
N ILE A 262 6.71 -10.25 6.48
CA ILE A 262 5.32 -10.63 6.25
C ILE A 262 4.78 -11.22 7.54
N THR A 263 3.73 -10.63 8.08
CA THR A 263 2.91 -11.28 9.10
C THR A 263 1.72 -11.91 8.39
N GLY A 264 1.53 -13.21 8.56
CA GLY A 264 0.45 -13.95 7.94
C GLY A 264 -0.35 -14.77 8.94
N ARG A 265 -1.63 -14.98 8.64
CA ARG A 265 -2.46 -15.97 9.33
C ARG A 265 -2.69 -17.16 8.42
N GLU A 266 -2.85 -18.34 9.00
CA GLU A 266 -3.18 -19.56 8.25
C GLU A 266 -4.54 -19.40 7.54
N THR A 267 -4.63 -19.97 6.34
CA THR A 267 -5.87 -19.98 5.52
C THR A 267 -6.91 -20.93 6.07
#